data_AF-A0A9W9A304-F1
#
_entry.id   AF-A0A9W9A304-F1
#
_cell.length_a   1.000
_cell.length_b   1.000
_cell.length_c   1.000
_cell.angle_alpha   90.00
_cell.angle_beta   90.00
_cell.angle_gamma   90.00
#
_symmetry.space_group_name_H-M   'P 1'
#
loop_
_entity.id
_entity.type
_entity.pdbx_description
1 polymer ?
#
loop_
_entity_poly.entity_id
_entity_poly.type
_entity_poly.pdbx_seq_one_letter_code
_entity_poly.pdbx_strand_id
1 'polypeptide(L)'
;MSLYPRGKSIDQTPLDVLHGPALLIDLTHKRAKERISWEEDISPYAEQMQHGVIVLLHTGWSRYWAKEGQDYFEHPHVEPSVAKRLLEHGIMVIGLDAPNPDITDSGGHPFHEIFLGGGGPMLGRYRRDLQG
;
A
#
# COMPACT_ATOMS: atom_id res chain seq x y z
N MET A 1 -6.52 19.39 2.84
CA MET A 1 -6.63 19.10 4.28
C MET A 1 -6.32 17.63 4.47
N SER A 2 -5.17 17.28 5.06
CA SER A 2 -4.79 15.88 5.29
C SER A 2 -5.67 15.29 6.38
N LEU A 3 -6.23 14.10 6.16
CA LEU A 3 -6.99 13.34 7.16
C LEU A 3 -6.08 12.81 8.30
N TYR A 4 -4.77 12.95 8.18
CA TYR A 4 -3.78 12.46 9.13
C TYR A 4 -2.81 13.59 9.52
N PRO A 5 -2.93 14.18 10.73
CA PRO A 5 -2.16 15.36 11.13
C PRO A 5 -0.64 15.13 11.31
N ARG A 6 -0.17 13.88 11.15
CA ARG A 6 1.26 13.50 11.25
C ARG A 6 1.89 13.03 9.93
N GLY A 7 1.09 12.78 8.89
CA GLY A 7 1.62 12.43 7.57
C GLY A 7 1.96 13.70 6.79
N LYS A 8 3.11 13.72 6.11
CA LYS A 8 3.38 14.77 5.11
C LYS A 8 2.31 14.68 4.02
N SER A 9 1.68 15.78 3.70
CA SER A 9 0.76 15.84 2.56
C SER A 9 1.53 15.59 1.26
N ILE A 10 0.83 15.18 0.18
CA ILE A 10 1.47 14.90 -1.12
C ILE A 10 2.24 16.11 -1.65
N ASP A 11 1.75 17.32 -1.35
CA ASP A 11 2.36 18.62 -1.62
C ASP A 11 3.60 18.93 -0.76
N GLN A 12 3.82 18.20 0.34
CA GLN A 12 4.98 18.32 1.23
C GLN A 12 5.96 17.16 1.09
N THR A 13 5.65 16.17 0.24
CA THR A 13 6.54 15.06 -0.10
C THR A 13 7.50 15.54 -1.18
N PRO A 14 8.83 15.53 -0.97
CA PRO A 14 9.77 15.85 -2.03
C PRO A 14 9.50 14.93 -3.24
N LEU A 15 9.38 15.51 -4.44
CA LEU A 15 9.20 14.75 -5.69
C LEU A 15 10.28 13.68 -5.89
N ASP A 16 11.44 13.87 -5.26
CA ASP A 16 12.55 12.93 -5.26
C ASP A 16 12.23 11.60 -4.56
N VAL A 17 11.24 11.60 -3.67
CA VAL A 17 10.77 10.39 -2.98
C VAL A 17 9.75 9.63 -3.84
N LEU A 18 9.10 10.30 -4.81
CA LEU A 18 8.09 9.72 -5.69
C LEU A 18 8.67 9.12 -6.98
N HIS A 19 9.99 9.17 -7.16
CA HIS A 19 10.67 8.52 -8.28
C HIS A 19 11.80 7.62 -7.77
N GLY A 20 11.86 6.41 -8.28
CA GLY A 20 12.82 5.42 -7.83
C GLY A 20 12.52 4.03 -8.38
N PRO A 21 13.40 3.06 -8.14
CA PRO A 21 13.11 1.66 -8.44
C PRO A 21 11.84 1.22 -7.72
N ALA A 22 10.95 0.53 -8.45
CA ALA A 22 9.73 -0.02 -7.89
C ALA A 22 9.85 -1.54 -7.73
N LEU A 23 9.59 -2.02 -6.51
CA LEU A 23 9.40 -3.43 -6.20
C LEU A 23 7.91 -3.77 -6.30
N LEU A 24 7.54 -4.55 -7.32
CA LEU A 24 6.17 -5.03 -7.48
C LEU A 24 6.00 -6.38 -6.79
N ILE A 25 5.16 -6.43 -5.77
CA ILE A 25 4.79 -7.67 -5.06
C ILE A 25 3.45 -8.16 -5.62
N ASP A 26 3.48 -9.35 -6.22
CA ASP A 26 2.28 -9.98 -6.78
C ASP A 26 1.46 -10.68 -5.70
N LEU A 27 0.29 -10.10 -5.42
CA LEU A 27 -0.72 -10.58 -4.47
C LEU A 27 -2.05 -10.90 -5.17
N THR A 28 -2.03 -11.13 -6.49
CA THR A 28 -3.24 -11.42 -7.28
C THR A 28 -3.92 -12.73 -6.87
N HIS A 29 -3.22 -13.59 -6.14
CA HIS A 29 -3.74 -14.82 -5.55
C HIS A 29 -4.62 -14.58 -4.30
N LYS A 30 -4.59 -13.39 -3.70
CA LYS A 30 -5.39 -13.03 -2.53
C LYS A 30 -6.87 -12.89 -2.88
N ARG A 31 -7.74 -13.39 -1.99
CA ARG A 31 -9.20 -13.36 -2.12
C ARG A 31 -9.82 -12.16 -1.40
N ALA A 32 -11.11 -11.98 -1.60
CA ALA A 32 -11.91 -10.98 -0.88
C ALA A 32 -11.69 -11.10 0.64
N LYS A 33 -11.43 -9.97 1.29
CA LYS A 33 -11.16 -9.83 2.73
C LYS A 33 -10.00 -10.67 3.25
N GLU A 34 -9.18 -11.24 2.37
CA GLU A 34 -8.02 -12.02 2.79
C GLU A 34 -6.93 -11.10 3.34
N ARG A 35 -6.24 -11.58 4.36
CA ARG A 35 -5.17 -10.87 5.04
C ARG A 35 -3.86 -10.98 4.26
N ILE A 36 -3.16 -9.86 4.13
CA ILE A 36 -1.80 -9.75 3.61
C ILE A 36 -0.85 -9.57 4.80
N SER A 37 0.02 -10.56 5.03
CA SER A 37 0.90 -10.64 6.18
C SER A 37 2.36 -10.45 5.80
N TRP A 38 3.18 -10.00 6.76
CA TRP A 38 4.61 -9.86 6.50
C TRP A 38 5.26 -11.21 6.16
N GLU A 39 5.06 -12.22 7.01
CA GLU A 39 5.79 -13.48 6.91
C GLU A 39 5.47 -14.24 5.62
N GLU A 40 4.20 -14.31 5.23
CA GLU A 40 3.76 -15.11 4.08
C GLU A 40 3.93 -14.37 2.76
N ASP A 41 3.64 -13.07 2.73
CA ASP A 41 3.41 -12.36 1.47
C ASP A 41 4.52 -11.38 1.11
N ILE A 42 5.22 -10.83 2.10
CA ILE A 42 6.12 -9.68 1.92
C ILE A 42 7.58 -10.04 2.19
N SER A 43 7.85 -10.85 3.23
CA SER A 43 9.19 -11.22 3.68
C SER A 43 10.08 -11.84 2.59
N PRO A 44 9.56 -12.61 1.59
CA PRO A 44 10.39 -13.13 0.51
C PRO A 44 11.06 -12.06 -0.35
N TYR A 45 10.58 -10.82 -0.29
CA TYR A 45 11.12 -9.68 -1.05
C TYR A 45 11.97 -8.73 -0.20
N ALA A 46 12.17 -9.03 1.09
CA ALA A 46 12.83 -8.14 2.03
C ALA A 46 14.25 -7.73 1.60
N GLU A 47 15.01 -8.62 0.94
CA GLU A 47 16.37 -8.32 0.46
C GLU A 47 16.40 -7.25 -0.66
N GLN A 48 15.28 -7.02 -1.32
CA GLN A 48 15.15 -6.01 -2.38
C GLN A 48 14.71 -4.65 -1.82
N MET A 49 14.31 -4.61 -0.55
CA MET A 49 13.84 -3.41 0.13
C MET A 49 14.99 -2.59 0.68
N GLN A 50 15.08 -1.34 0.26
CA GLN A 50 16.06 -0.38 0.74
C GLN A 50 15.54 1.05 0.54
N HIS A 51 16.21 2.02 1.15
CA HIS A 51 15.86 3.42 1.00
C HIS A 51 15.78 3.84 -0.48
N GLY A 52 14.71 4.55 -0.84
CA GLY A 52 14.44 4.99 -2.22
C GLY A 52 13.71 3.97 -3.10
N VAL A 53 13.49 2.74 -2.64
CA VAL A 53 12.60 1.78 -3.31
C VAL A 53 11.14 2.09 -2.99
N ILE A 54 10.30 2.06 -4.03
CA ILE A 54 8.85 2.15 -3.94
C ILE A 54 8.28 0.73 -3.91
N VAL A 55 7.45 0.38 -2.93
CA VAL A 55 6.80 -0.94 -2.87
C VAL A 55 5.40 -0.86 -3.44
N LEU A 56 5.12 -1.63 -4.50
CA LEU A 56 3.81 -1.72 -5.13
C LEU A 56 3.18 -3.08 -4.81
N LEU A 57 2.07 -3.06 -4.08
CA LEU A 57 1.26 -4.24 -3.77
C LEU A 57 0.20 -4.42 -4.85
N HIS A 58 0.31 -5.49 -5.64
CA HIS A 58 -0.62 -5.76 -6.73
C HIS A 58 -1.57 -6.90 -6.39
N THR A 59 -2.80 -6.56 -5.99
CA THR A 59 -3.87 -7.51 -5.62
C THR A 59 -4.80 -7.84 -6.79
N GLY A 60 -4.74 -7.08 -7.87
CA GLY A 60 -5.66 -7.14 -8.99
C GLY A 60 -7.05 -6.58 -8.64
N TRP A 61 -7.23 -5.91 -7.50
CA TRP A 61 -8.54 -5.47 -7.02
C TRP A 61 -9.15 -4.35 -7.85
N SER A 62 -8.32 -3.61 -8.59
CA SER A 62 -8.74 -2.57 -9.53
C SER A 62 -9.81 -3.03 -10.53
N ARG A 63 -9.94 -4.34 -10.80
CA ARG A 63 -11.01 -4.95 -11.61
C ARG A 63 -12.43 -4.72 -11.10
N TYR A 64 -12.61 -4.44 -9.80
CA TYR A 64 -13.92 -4.17 -9.20
C TYR A 64 -14.29 -2.69 -9.23
N TRP A 65 -13.37 -1.80 -9.62
CA TRP A 65 -13.60 -0.35 -9.62
C TRP A 65 -14.76 0.11 -10.51
N ALA A 66 -14.88 -0.47 -11.70
CA ALA A 66 -15.91 -0.10 -12.67
C ALA A 66 -17.22 -0.89 -12.50
N LYS A 67 -17.28 -1.76 -11.48
CA LYS A 67 -18.47 -2.57 -11.21
C LYS A 67 -19.28 -1.87 -10.12
N GLU A 68 -20.54 -1.59 -10.41
CA GLU A 68 -21.49 -1.16 -9.39
C GLU A 68 -21.67 -2.31 -8.38
N GLY A 69 -21.37 -2.09 -7.10
CA GLY A 69 -21.53 -3.10 -6.07
C GLY A 69 -20.65 -2.93 -4.83
N GLN A 70 -20.90 -3.74 -3.80
CA GLN A 70 -20.14 -3.72 -2.55
C GLN A 70 -18.81 -4.49 -2.64
N ASP A 71 -18.64 -5.35 -3.64
CA ASP A 71 -17.43 -6.15 -3.87
C ASP A 71 -16.16 -5.29 -3.87
N TYR A 72 -16.25 -4.05 -4.35
CA TYR A 72 -15.09 -3.15 -4.36
C TYR A 72 -14.51 -2.89 -2.95
N PHE A 73 -15.35 -2.87 -1.91
CA PHE A 73 -14.96 -2.64 -0.52
C PHE A 73 -14.57 -3.92 0.22
N GLU A 74 -14.77 -5.10 -0.39
CA GLU A 74 -14.38 -6.40 0.16
C GLU A 74 -12.93 -6.78 -0.16
N HIS A 75 -12.06 -5.81 -0.37
CA HIS A 75 -10.67 -6.02 -0.79
C HIS A 75 -9.81 -6.75 0.26
N PRO A 76 -8.71 -7.39 -0.17
CA PRO A 76 -7.67 -7.84 0.74
C PRO A 76 -7.16 -6.69 1.60
N HIS A 77 -6.77 -6.97 2.83
CA HIS A 77 -6.29 -5.97 3.78
C HIS A 77 -4.90 -6.33 4.29
N VAL A 78 -4.09 -5.31 4.55
CA VAL A 78 -2.71 -5.42 4.99
C VAL A 78 -2.65 -5.38 6.50
N GLU A 79 -1.92 -6.32 7.11
CA GLU A 79 -1.72 -6.28 8.55
C GLU A 79 -0.95 -5.03 9.01
N PRO A 80 -1.28 -4.47 10.18
CA PRO A 80 -0.56 -3.32 10.73
C PRO A 80 0.94 -3.60 10.96
N SER A 81 1.32 -4.86 11.20
CA SER A 81 2.71 -5.31 11.34
C SER A 81 3.54 -5.04 10.09
N VAL A 82 2.94 -5.14 8.90
CA VAL A 82 3.61 -4.88 7.62
C VAL A 82 4.08 -3.44 7.53
N ALA A 83 3.26 -2.47 7.99
CA ALA A 83 3.65 -1.06 8.00
C ALA A 83 4.94 -0.83 8.82
N LYS A 84 5.06 -1.47 9.99
CA LYS A 84 6.26 -1.36 10.85
C LYS A 84 7.49 -1.92 10.14
N ARG A 85 7.37 -3.12 9.58
CA ARG A 85 8.47 -3.82 8.92
C ARG A 85 8.93 -3.08 7.66
N LEU A 86 8.01 -2.50 6.88
CA LEU A 86 8.36 -1.66 5.72
C LEU A 86 9.19 -0.44 6.14
N LEU A 87 8.79 0.26 7.21
CA LEU A 87 9.55 1.39 7.76
C LEU A 87 10.93 0.96 8.27
N GLU A 88 11.04 -0.21 8.92
CA GLU A 88 12.33 -0.77 9.37
C GLU A 88 13.29 -1.05 8.20
N HIS A 89 12.77 -1.37 7.00
CA HIS A 89 13.56 -1.54 5.78
C HIS A 89 13.79 -0.23 5.01
N GLY A 90 13.39 0.91 5.59
CA GLY A 90 13.57 2.23 4.98
C GLY A 90 12.61 2.53 3.82
N ILE A 91 11.54 1.74 3.67
CA ILE A 91 10.51 1.97 2.66
C ILE A 91 9.63 3.14 3.09
N MET A 92 9.67 4.19 2.29
CA MET A 92 8.92 5.42 2.55
C MET A 92 7.70 5.55 1.66
N VAL A 93 7.64 4.83 0.53
CA VAL A 93 6.51 4.91 -0.42
C VAL A 93 5.94 3.54 -0.68
N ILE A 94 4.62 3.45 -0.58
CA ILE A 94 3.88 2.30 -1.07
C ILE A 94 2.79 2.70 -2.06
N GLY A 95 2.46 1.77 -2.96
CA GLY A 95 1.28 1.80 -3.80
C GLY A 95 0.44 0.53 -3.66
N LEU A 96 -0.87 0.66 -3.80
CA LEU A 96 -1.82 -0.44 -3.75
C LEU A 96 -2.92 -0.21 -4.79
N ASP A 97 -3.41 -1.29 -5.43
CA ASP A 97 -4.47 -1.25 -6.44
C ASP A 97 -5.88 -1.58 -5.90
N ALA A 98 -6.03 -1.50 -4.58
CA ALA A 98 -7.26 -1.59 -3.80
C ALA A 98 -7.59 -0.20 -3.17
N PRO A 99 -8.83 0.06 -2.71
CA PRO A 99 -9.18 1.39 -2.19
C PRO A 99 -8.38 1.80 -0.95
N ASN A 100 -7.97 0.83 -0.14
CA ASN A 100 -7.36 1.06 1.17
C ASN A 100 -6.48 -0.16 1.55
N PRO A 101 -5.32 0.00 2.20
CA PRO A 101 -4.63 -1.11 2.86
C PRO A 101 -5.39 -1.65 4.08
N ASP A 102 -6.17 -0.84 4.79
CA ASP A 102 -6.96 -1.25 5.96
C ASP A 102 -8.34 -1.81 5.58
N ILE A 103 -8.94 -2.60 6.46
CA ILE A 103 -10.32 -3.08 6.30
C ILE A 103 -11.29 -1.88 6.19
N THR A 104 -12.07 -1.82 5.11
CA THR A 104 -13.13 -0.83 4.95
C THR A 104 -14.21 -1.01 6.03
N ASP A 105 -14.74 0.09 6.57
CA ASP A 105 -15.77 0.14 7.62
C ASP A 105 -15.37 -0.51 8.97
N SER A 106 -14.07 -0.73 9.22
CA SER A 106 -13.58 -1.31 10.48
C SER A 106 -13.53 -0.33 11.66
N GLY A 107 -13.86 0.94 11.46
CA GLY A 107 -13.81 1.97 12.50
C GLY A 107 -12.41 2.52 12.81
N GLY A 108 -11.38 2.10 12.05
CA GLY A 108 -10.01 2.59 12.20
C GLY A 108 -9.12 2.30 10.97
N HIS A 109 -7.91 2.87 10.97
CA HIS A 109 -6.95 2.73 9.88
C HIS A 109 -5.54 2.45 10.42
N PRO A 110 -5.32 1.31 11.11
CA PRO A 110 -4.08 1.03 11.83
C PRO A 110 -2.84 0.96 10.92
N PHE A 111 -2.98 0.49 9.69
CA PHE A 111 -1.89 0.54 8.70
C PHE A 111 -1.52 1.99 8.40
N HIS A 112 -2.50 2.84 8.07
CA HIS A 112 -2.27 4.26 7.83
C HIS A 112 -1.64 4.96 9.03
N GLU A 113 -2.15 4.72 10.24
CA GLU A 113 -1.66 5.37 11.45
C GLU A 113 -0.18 5.08 11.71
N ILE A 114 0.24 3.83 11.51
CA ILE A 114 1.64 3.42 11.67
C ILE A 114 2.49 4.01 10.54
N PHE A 115 2.08 3.79 9.28
CA PHE A 115 2.92 4.15 8.13
C PHE A 115 3.08 5.65 7.97
N LEU A 116 1.96 6.40 8.02
CA LEU A 116 1.98 7.86 7.95
C LEU A 116 2.58 8.48 9.22
N GLY A 117 2.36 7.86 10.39
CA GLY A 117 2.98 8.27 11.65
C GLY A 117 4.51 8.13 11.66
N GLY A 118 5.05 7.19 10.88
CA GLY A 118 6.48 7.03 10.62
C GLY A 118 7.05 8.00 9.57
N GLY A 119 6.22 8.87 8.99
CA GLY A 119 6.65 9.85 7.99
C GLY A 119 6.68 9.35 6.55
N GLY A 120 6.21 8.13 6.28
CA GLY A 120 6.10 7.56 4.94
C GLY A 120 4.91 8.14 4.16
N PRO A 121 5.10 8.75 2.97
CA PRO A 121 3.98 9.07 2.07
C PRO A 121 3.34 7.80 1.48
N MET A 122 2.00 7.82 1.36
CA MET A 122 1.24 6.73 0.73
C MET A 122 0.63 7.21 -0.59
N LEU A 123 0.81 6.43 -1.67
CA LEU A 123 0.15 6.69 -2.94
C LEU A 123 -1.01 5.69 -3.14
N GLY A 124 -2.23 6.21 -3.19
CA GLY A 124 -3.39 5.41 -3.59
C GLY A 124 -3.45 5.20 -5.10
N ARG A 125 -3.65 3.94 -5.53
CA ARG A 125 -3.99 3.50 -6.89
C ARG A 125 -2.91 3.69 -7.97
N TYR A 126 -2.09 2.67 -8.18
CA TYR A 126 -1.23 2.51 -9.37
C TYR A 126 -1.95 1.67 -10.44
N ARG A 127 -1.97 2.15 -11.71
CA ARG A 127 -2.58 1.44 -12.85
C ARG A 127 -1.44 0.93 -13.75
N ARG A 128 -1.37 -0.39 -13.96
CA ARG A 128 -0.39 -1.02 -14.86
C ARG A 128 -0.98 -1.16 -16.27
N ASP A 129 -1.21 -0.05 -16.95
CA ASP A 129 -1.60 -0.05 -18.36
C ASP A 129 -0.89 1.07 -19.11
N LEU A 130 0.43 0.91 -19.18
CA LEU A 130 1.28 1.44 -20.24
C LEU A 130 2.36 0.39 -20.55
N GLN A 131 1.96 -0.65 -21.29
CA GLN A 131 2.83 -1.27 -22.28
C GLN A 131 1.95 -1.40 -23.54
N GLY A 132 2.45 -0.81 -24.63
CA GLY A 132 1.77 -0.77 -25.93
C GLY A 132 1.82 -2.10 -26.69
#